data_AF-A0A835LT73-F1
#
_entry.id   AF-A0A835LT73-F1
#
_cell.length_a   1.000
_cell.length_b   1.000
_cell.length_c   1.000
_cell.angle_alpha   90.00
_cell.angle_beta   90.00
_cell.angle_gamma   90.00
#
_symmetry.space_group_name_H-M   'P 1'
#
loop_
_entity.id
_entity.type
_entity.pdbx_description
1 polymer ?
#
loop_
_entity_poly.entity_id
_entity_poly.type
_entity_poly.pdbx_seq_one_letter_code
_entity_poly.pdbx_strand_id
1 'polypeptide(L)'
;MRWTTTMDNVLLGTLVEATRDGKKCGMNKWQDSVLKSMRPALSEIAKEEVQQSHIDNRLRQMKLEYRNFLELKGRSGVAYIPSKQELEASNDYWREIMKNEV
;
A
#
# COMPACT_ATOMS: atom_id res chain seq x y z
N MET A 1 -12.95 -6.59 7.15
CA MET A 1 -11.90 -5.89 7.93
C MET A 1 -11.54 -4.56 7.29
N ARG A 2 -11.44 -3.50 8.10
CA ARG A 2 -10.93 -2.18 7.70
C ARG A 2 -9.47 -2.06 8.12
N TRP A 3 -8.57 -1.79 7.18
CA TRP A 3 -7.16 -1.60 7.49
C TRP A 3 -6.93 -0.25 8.18
N THR A 4 -6.02 -0.26 9.16
CA THR A 4 -5.58 0.94 9.88
C THR A 4 -4.12 1.24 9.55
N THR A 5 -3.70 2.48 9.76
CA THR A 5 -2.29 2.89 9.58
C THR A 5 -1.35 2.02 10.42
N THR A 6 -1.74 1.63 11.63
CA THR A 6 -0.94 0.75 12.49
C THR A 6 -0.72 -0.62 11.85
N MET A 7 -1.77 -1.21 11.25
CA MET A 7 -1.66 -2.48 10.54
C MET A 7 -0.78 -2.35 9.29
N ASP A 8 -0.95 -1.26 8.53
CA ASP A 8 -0.11 -0.99 7.36
C ASP A 8 1.37 -0.85 7.74
N ASN A 9 1.66 -0.19 8.87
CA ASN A 9 3.03 -0.07 9.39
C ASN A 9 3.63 -1.42 9.77
N VAL A 10 2.87 -2.30 10.44
CA VAL A 10 3.32 -3.66 10.76
C VAL A 10 3.57 -4.46 9.49
N LEU A 11 2.64 -4.39 8.53
CA LEU A 11 2.74 -5.07 7.24
C LEU A 11 4.00 -4.62 6.49
N LEU A 12 4.13 -3.32 6.22
CA LEU A 12 5.25 -2.77 5.45
C LEU A 12 6.59 -2.96 6.18
N GLY A 13 6.63 -2.76 7.50
CA GLY A 13 7.83 -2.98 8.31
C GLY A 13 8.33 -4.42 8.22
N THR A 14 7.43 -5.39 8.41
CA THR A 14 7.78 -6.82 8.29
C THR A 14 8.29 -7.15 6.89
N LEU A 15 7.70 -6.59 5.83
CA LEU A 15 8.16 -6.82 4.46
C LEU A 15 9.53 -6.19 4.17
N VAL A 16 9.84 -5.04 4.76
CA VAL A 16 11.17 -4.41 4.65
C VAL A 16 12.23 -5.28 5.32
N GLU A 17 11.96 -5.79 6.53
CA GLU A 17 12.86 -6.71 7.23
C GLU A 17 13.04 -8.02 6.44
N ALA A 18 11.95 -8.63 5.99
CA ALA A 18 12.00 -9.82 5.16
C ALA A 18 12.77 -9.62 3.85
N THR A 19 12.74 -8.41 3.27
CA THR A 19 13.56 -8.06 2.10
C THR A 19 15.04 -8.09 2.43
N ARG A 20 15.43 -7.48 3.57
CA ARG A 20 16.83 -7.45 4.04
C ARG A 20 17.35 -8.86 4.32
N ASP A 21 16.49 -9.75 4.80
CA ASP A 21 16.81 -11.14 5.07
C ASP A 21 16.80 -12.04 3.82
N GLY A 22 16.53 -11.51 2.63
CA GLY A 22 16.47 -12.31 1.41
C GLY A 22 15.27 -13.26 1.32
N LYS A 23 14.21 -13.04 2.11
CA LYS A 23 13.01 -13.92 2.16
C LYS A 23 12.03 -13.68 1.01
N LYS A 24 12.47 -13.03 -0.07
CA LYS A 24 11.66 -12.75 -1.26
C LYS A 24 11.94 -13.81 -2.33
N CYS A 25 10.94 -14.64 -2.62
CA CYS A 25 11.00 -15.69 -3.63
C CYS A 25 10.67 -15.12 -5.01
N GLY A 26 11.66 -14.52 -5.67
CA GLY A 26 11.50 -13.93 -6.99
C GLY A 26 10.79 -12.57 -6.97
N MET A 27 10.22 -12.16 -8.11
CA MET A 27 9.79 -10.77 -8.29
C MET A 27 8.60 -10.37 -7.39
N ASN A 28 7.68 -11.31 -7.13
CA ASN A 28 6.37 -11.02 -6.55
C ASN A 28 5.90 -11.97 -5.44
N LYS A 29 6.74 -12.89 -4.96
CA LYS A 29 6.35 -13.84 -3.92
C LYS A 29 7.24 -13.71 -2.69
N TRP A 30 6.63 -13.91 -1.54
CA TRP A 30 7.33 -14.00 -0.25
C TRP A 30 7.39 -15.46 0.16
N GLN A 31 8.36 -15.82 0.99
CA GLN A 31 8.28 -17.09 1.71
C GLN A 31 7.03 -17.09 2.60
N ASP A 32 6.32 -18.21 2.68
CA ASP A 32 5.11 -18.35 3.48
C ASP A 32 5.34 -18.01 4.96
N SER A 33 6.57 -18.22 5.46
CA SER A 33 6.99 -17.86 6.81
C SER A 33 6.82 -16.36 7.11
N VAL A 34 7.02 -15.49 6.12
CA VAL A 34 6.89 -14.03 6.26
C VAL A 34 5.44 -13.63 6.48
N LEU A 35 4.52 -14.18 5.67
CA LEU A 35 3.09 -13.88 5.80
C LEU A 35 2.53 -14.48 7.09
N LYS A 36 2.99 -15.69 7.47
CA LYS A 36 2.58 -16.32 8.72
C LYS A 36 3.05 -15.56 9.96
N SER A 37 4.26 -14.99 9.94
CA SER A 37 4.83 -14.31 11.11
C SER A 37 4.10 -13.02 11.49
N MET A 38 3.50 -12.31 10.53
CA MET A 38 2.78 -11.06 10.80
C MET A 38 1.32 -11.25 11.20
N ARG A 39 0.71 -12.41 10.92
CA ARG A 39 -0.71 -12.66 11.20
C ARG A 39 -1.09 -12.45 12.66
N PRO A 40 -0.35 -12.95 13.68
CA PRO A 40 -0.72 -12.76 15.08
C PRO A 40 -0.80 -11.28 15.46
N ALA A 41 0.22 -10.49 15.09
CA ALA A 41 0.25 -9.05 15.38
C ALA A 41 -0.88 -8.30 14.67
N LEU A 42 -1.17 -8.66 13.41
CA LEU A 42 -2.27 -8.06 12.66
C LEU A 42 -3.64 -8.43 13.25
N SER A 43 -3.85 -9.69 13.67
CA SER A 43 -5.09 -10.14 14.32
C SER A 43 -5.32 -9.42 15.65
N GLU A 44 -4.26 -9.24 16.45
CA GLU A 44 -4.32 -8.50 17.72
C GLU A 44 -4.77 -7.04 17.51
N ILE A 45 -4.17 -6.35 16.53
CA ILE A 45 -4.53 -4.96 16.20
C ILE A 45 -5.96 -4.87 15.66
N ALA A 46 -6.34 -5.80 14.78
CA ALA A 46 -7.65 -5.82 14.14
C ALA A 46 -8.78 -6.21 15.12
N LYS A 47 -8.44 -6.89 16.23
CA LYS A 47 -9.40 -7.54 17.15
C LYS A 47 -10.29 -8.56 16.43
N GLU A 48 -9.81 -9.10 15.33
CA GLU A 48 -10.45 -10.14 14.53
C GLU A 48 -9.36 -10.99 13.85
N GLU A 49 -9.70 -12.19 13.41
CA GLU A 49 -8.72 -13.08 12.79
C GLU A 49 -8.32 -12.60 11.38
N VAL A 50 -7.02 -12.35 11.19
CA VAL A 50 -6.45 -11.95 9.92
C VAL A 50 -5.99 -13.17 9.12
N GLN A 51 -6.72 -13.43 8.03
CA GLN A 51 -6.37 -14.46 7.06
C GLN A 51 -5.35 -13.95 6.04
N GLN A 52 -4.61 -14.88 5.44
CA GLN A 52 -3.65 -14.56 4.39
C GLN A 52 -4.29 -13.82 3.19
N SER A 53 -5.53 -14.17 2.83
CA SER A 53 -6.29 -13.48 1.77
C SER A 53 -6.52 -11.99 2.06
N HIS A 54 -6.66 -11.60 3.33
CA HIS A 54 -6.78 -10.19 3.71
C HIS A 54 -5.47 -9.43 3.46
N ILE A 55 -4.33 -10.07 3.76
CA ILE A 55 -2.99 -9.51 3.53
C ILE A 55 -2.73 -9.39 2.03
N ASP A 56 -2.99 -10.45 1.26
CA ASP A 56 -2.80 -10.47 -0.19
C ASP A 56 -3.65 -9.39 -0.88
N ASN A 57 -4.91 -9.24 -0.46
CA ASN A 57 -5.78 -8.19 -0.98
C ASN A 57 -5.24 -6.79 -0.66
N ARG A 58 -4.75 -6.55 0.57
CA ARG A 58 -4.17 -5.26 0.94
C ARG A 58 -2.91 -4.94 0.14
N LEU A 59 -2.03 -5.92 -0.05
CA LEU A 59 -0.83 -5.74 -0.87
C LEU A 59 -1.17 -5.44 -2.33
N ARG A 60 -2.21 -6.08 -2.88
CA ARG A 60 -2.71 -5.74 -4.21
C ARG A 60 -3.23 -4.31 -4.28
N GLN A 61 -4.00 -3.87 -3.28
CA GLN A 61 -4.52 -2.49 -3.19
C GLN A 61 -3.38 -1.47 -3.07
N MET A 62 -2.42 -1.66 -2.16
CA MET A 62 -1.28 -0.75 -1.99
C MET A 62 -0.44 -0.64 -3.26
N LYS A 63 -0.24 -1.75 -3.99
CA LYS A 63 0.46 -1.71 -5.30
C LYS A 63 -0.30 -0.90 -6.35
N LEU A 64 -1.64 -1.00 -6.37
CA LEU A 64 -2.48 -0.21 -7.27
C LEU A 64 -2.45 1.27 -6.88
N GLU A 65 -2.64 1.59 -5.60
CA GLU A 65 -2.56 2.94 -5.04
C GLU A 65 -1.21 3.60 -5.39
N TYR A 66 -0.11 2.88 -5.19
CA TYR A 66 1.24 3.36 -5.53
C TYR A 66 1.43 3.57 -7.03
N ARG A 67 0.88 2.70 -7.88
CA ARG A 67 0.92 2.88 -9.33
C ARG A 67 0.14 4.12 -9.76
N ASN A 68 -1.06 4.32 -9.25
CA ASN A 68 -1.88 5.49 -9.54
C ASN A 68 -1.18 6.78 -9.08
N PHE A 69 -0.55 6.74 -7.90
CA PHE A 69 0.29 7.82 -7.42
C PHE A 69 1.44 8.14 -8.39
N LEU A 70 2.19 7.13 -8.85
CA LEU A 70 3.29 7.33 -9.80
C LEU A 70 2.81 7.91 -11.13
N GLU A 71 1.66 7.44 -11.62
CA GLU A 71 1.05 7.96 -12.84
C GLU A 71 0.70 9.43 -12.69
N LEU A 72 -0.05 9.80 -11.64
CA LEU A 72 -0.45 11.18 -11.40
C LEU A 72 0.76 12.09 -11.17
N LYS A 73 1.73 11.64 -10.37
CA LYS A 73 2.98 12.36 -10.12
C LYS A 73 3.78 12.64 -11.41
N GLY A 74 3.66 11.77 -12.41
CA GLY A 74 4.34 11.93 -13.70
C GLY A 74 3.64 12.88 -14.67
N ARG A 75 2.42 13.36 -14.38
CA ARG A 75 1.65 14.22 -15.27
C ARG A 75 2.09 15.69 -15.13
N SER A 76 2.08 16.41 -16.26
CA SER A 76 2.31 17.86 -16.26
C SER A 76 1.25 18.58 -15.43
N GLY A 77 1.66 19.59 -14.66
CA GLY A 77 0.77 20.35 -13.78
C GLY A 77 0.47 19.67 -12.43
N VAL A 78 1.09 18.52 -12.14
CA VAL A 78 0.99 17.86 -10.84
C VAL A 78 2.32 17.97 -10.09
N ALA A 79 2.28 18.48 -8.87
CA ALA A 79 3.40 18.52 -7.95
C ALA A 79 3.19 17.51 -6.81
N TYR A 80 4.28 16.93 -6.32
CA TYR A 80 4.25 16.16 -5.07
C TYR A 80 4.78 17.05 -3.95
N ILE A 81 4.03 17.16 -2.85
CA ILE A 81 4.38 17.94 -1.67
C ILE A 81 4.88 16.99 -0.58
N PRO A 82 6.20 16.83 -0.39
CA PRO A 82 6.74 15.77 0.47
C PRO A 82 6.38 15.92 1.96
N SER A 83 6.25 17.16 2.44
CA SER A 83 5.89 17.46 3.83
C SER A 83 4.47 17.03 4.20
N LYS A 84 3.56 17.04 3.23
CA LYS A 84 2.17 16.60 3.39
C LYS A 84 1.95 15.16 2.90
N GLN A 85 2.90 14.62 2.13
CA GLN A 85 2.78 13.37 1.39
C GLN A 85 1.59 13.37 0.42
N GLU A 86 1.30 14.52 -0.19
CA GLU A 86 0.12 14.74 -1.06
C GLU A 86 0.52 15.17 -2.48
N LEU A 87 -0.38 14.93 -3.42
CA LEU A 87 -0.31 15.49 -4.78
C LEU A 87 -1.09 16.81 -4.82
N GLU A 88 -0.49 17.84 -5.40
CA GLU A 88 -1.08 19.15 -5.60
C GLU A 88 -1.17 19.45 -7.09
N ALA A 89 -2.33 19.92 -7.54
CA ALA A 89 -2.59 20.35 -8.90
C ALA A 89 -3.68 21.43 -8.87
N SER A 90 -3.90 22.13 -9.99
CA SER A 90 -4.95 23.15 -10.05
C SER A 90 -6.34 22.53 -9.89
N ASN A 91 -7.31 23.31 -9.39
CA ASN A 91 -8.69 22.86 -9.27
C ASN A 91 -9.28 22.45 -10.64
N ASP A 92 -8.90 23.15 -11.71
CA ASP A 92 -9.35 22.83 -13.06
C ASP A 92 -8.80 21.50 -13.55
N TYR A 93 -7.54 21.18 -13.22
CA TYR A 93 -6.96 19.87 -13.50
C TYR A 93 -7.73 18.74 -12.80
N TRP A 94 -8.01 18.89 -11.50
CA TRP A 94 -8.79 17.89 -10.77
C TRP A 94 -10.20 17.72 -11.34
N ARG A 95 -10.86 18.82 -11.73
CA ARG A 95 -12.18 18.78 -12.39
C ARG A 95 -12.13 18.04 -13.72
N GLU A 96 -11.09 18.20 -14.50
CA GLU A 96 -10.92 17.50 -15.78
C GLU A 96 -10.76 15.98 -15.57
N ILE A 97 -9.91 15.57 -14.62
CA ILE A 97 -9.75 14.14 -14.28
C ILE A 97 -11.07 13.54 -13.80
N MET A 98 -11.76 14.20 -12.87
CA MET A 98 -13.02 13.68 -12.30
C MET A 98 -14.14 13.59 -13.34
N LYS A 99 -14.15 14.44 -14.38
CA LYS A 99 -15.13 14.35 -15.48
C LYS A 99 -14.93 13.11 -16.36
N ASN A 100 -13.71 12.59 -16.42
CA ASN A 100 -13.35 11.44 -17.25
C ASN A 100 -13.47 10.08 -16.50
N GLU A 101 -13.96 10.08 -15.26
CA GLU A 101 -14.22 8.86 -14.46
C GLU A 101 -15.70 8.40 -14.45
N VAL A 102 -16.54 8.92 -15.38
CA VAL A 102 -17.94 8.48 -15.59
C VAL A 102 -18.08 7.63 -16.84
#